data_AF-A0A453GJ09-F1
#
_entry.id   AF-A0A453GJ09-F1
#
_cell.length_a   1.000
_cell.length_b   1.000
_cell.length_c   1.000
_cell.angle_alpha   90.00
_cell.angle_beta   90.00
_cell.angle_gamma   90.00
#
_symmetry.space_group_name_H-M   'P 1'
#
loop_
_entity.id
_entity.type
_entity.pdbx_description
1 polymer ?
#
loop_
_entity_poly.entity_id
_entity_poly.type
_entity_poly.pdbx_seq_one_letter_code
_entity_poly.pdbx_strand_id
1 'polypeptide(L)'
;MKILLDHHADCNKIFNTVYSPLIAALNVVGSLNVSPLKCVKLLIKAGADVKGVGTVSPLITAVNNGLTDCYKCLLEAGADPDVRDDFGHLPIEIAAYNNRREDVEILLPVTSRTPYVRDWSVDGIIRWVKSMPSVEV
;
A
#
# COMPACT_ATOMS: atom_id res chain seq x y z
N MET A 1 15.30 7.09 -17.57
CA MET A 1 15.18 7.48 -16.15
C MET A 1 16.24 8.48 -15.67
N LYS A 2 17.18 8.95 -16.52
CA LYS A 2 18.14 10.00 -16.18
C LYS A 2 17.65 11.41 -16.57
N ILE A 3 16.61 11.51 -17.40
CA ILE A 3 16.16 12.77 -18.01
C ILE A 3 15.22 13.58 -17.09
N LEU A 4 14.53 12.94 -16.12
CA LEU A 4 13.58 13.61 -15.23
C LEU A 4 14.20 14.25 -13.97
N LEU A 5 15.47 13.93 -13.66
CA LEU A 5 16.15 14.40 -12.44
C LEU A 5 17.00 15.67 -12.67
N ASP A 6 17.38 15.97 -13.91
CA ASP A 6 18.32 17.06 -14.23
C ASP A 6 17.67 18.46 -14.31
N HIS A 7 16.35 18.59 -14.11
CA HIS A 7 15.60 19.84 -14.36
C HIS A 7 14.84 20.41 -13.15
N HIS A 8 15.30 20.21 -11.91
CA HIS A 8 14.61 20.72 -10.71
C HIS A 8 13.10 20.39 -10.70
N ALA A 9 12.75 19.21 -11.23
CA ALA A 9 11.38 18.74 -11.21
C ALA A 9 11.00 18.50 -9.76
N ASP A 10 10.18 19.41 -9.22
CA ASP A 10 9.54 19.27 -7.93
C ASP A 10 8.73 17.97 -7.96
N CYS A 11 9.19 16.96 -7.22
CA CYS A 11 8.57 15.64 -7.15
C CYS A 11 7.15 15.69 -6.54
N ASN A 12 6.73 16.87 -6.06
CA ASN A 12 5.40 17.15 -5.52
C ASN A 12 4.54 17.99 -6.46
N LYS A 13 4.98 18.33 -7.68
CA LYS A 13 4.14 19.07 -8.64
C LYS A 13 3.05 18.17 -9.23
N ILE A 14 1.89 18.33 -8.61
CA ILE A 14 0.55 17.82 -8.92
C ILE A 14 0.21 17.96 -10.42
N PHE A 15 0.20 16.83 -11.15
CA PHE A 15 -0.42 16.73 -12.48
C PHE A 15 -1.75 15.99 -12.32
N ASN A 16 -2.84 16.78 -12.34
CA ASN A 16 -4.25 16.38 -12.38
C ASN A 16 -4.70 15.26 -11.40
N THR A 17 -5.21 15.70 -10.24
CA THR A 17 -6.06 14.98 -9.27
C THR A 17 -5.56 13.59 -8.83
N VAL A 18 -5.08 13.54 -7.58
CA VAL A 18 -4.97 12.36 -6.68
C VAL A 18 -3.71 11.48 -6.79
N TYR A 19 -2.96 11.49 -7.90
CA TYR A 19 -1.82 10.57 -8.03
C TYR A 19 -0.47 11.23 -7.76
N SER A 20 0.10 11.00 -6.56
CA SER A 20 1.53 11.24 -6.35
C SER A 20 2.34 10.36 -7.31
N PRO A 21 3.56 10.75 -7.73
CA PRO A 21 4.41 9.91 -8.57
C PRO A 21 4.63 8.51 -7.97
N LEU A 22 4.62 8.42 -6.64
CA LEU A 22 4.72 7.16 -5.90
C LEU A 22 3.49 6.27 -6.11
N ILE A 23 2.28 6.81 -5.99
CA ILE A 23 1.03 6.06 -6.25
C ILE A 23 0.95 5.66 -7.73
N ALA A 24 1.33 6.55 -8.65
CA ALA A 24 1.38 6.24 -10.07
C ALA A 24 2.28 5.02 -10.33
N ALA A 25 3.47 4.95 -9.72
CA ALA A 25 4.39 3.82 -9.87
C ALA A 25 3.80 2.48 -9.38
N LEU A 26 2.88 2.50 -8.42
CA LEU A 26 2.20 1.31 -7.90
C LEU A 26 1.05 0.82 -8.80
N ASN A 27 0.53 1.68 -9.68
CA ASN A 27 -0.58 1.37 -10.60
C ASN A 27 -0.14 0.95 -12.01
N VAL A 28 1.17 0.95 -12.31
CA VAL A 28 1.72 0.66 -13.66
C VAL A 28 1.67 -0.84 -14.04
N VAL A 29 0.90 -1.65 -13.33
CA VAL A 29 0.84 -3.12 -13.53
C VAL A 29 0.34 -3.44 -14.95
N GLY A 30 1.24 -3.95 -15.81
CA GLY A 30 0.89 -4.53 -17.12
C GLY A 30 1.14 -3.68 -18.37
N SER A 31 1.60 -2.42 -18.27
CA SER A 31 1.79 -1.56 -19.47
C SER A 31 3.22 -1.18 -19.82
N LEU A 32 4.22 -1.45 -18.97
CA LEU A 32 5.61 -1.06 -19.23
C LEU A 32 6.57 -2.16 -18.74
N ASN A 33 7.68 -2.39 -19.46
CA ASN A 33 8.81 -3.25 -19.05
C ASN A 33 9.59 -2.67 -17.84
N VAL A 34 8.90 -2.06 -16.88
CA VAL A 34 9.46 -1.31 -15.77
C VAL A 34 9.04 -1.98 -14.47
N SER A 35 10.01 -2.35 -13.64
CA SER A 35 9.75 -2.92 -12.32
C SER A 35 9.17 -1.84 -11.39
N PRO A 36 7.93 -2.00 -10.87
CA PRO A 36 7.33 -1.02 -9.95
C PRO A 36 8.20 -0.83 -8.69
N LEU A 37 8.82 -1.91 -8.20
CA LEU A 37 9.74 -1.87 -7.06
C LEU A 37 10.91 -0.90 -7.27
N LYS A 38 11.51 -0.91 -8.47
CA LYS A 38 12.63 -0.01 -8.79
C LYS A 38 12.20 1.45 -8.78
N CYS A 39 11.01 1.75 -9.29
CA CYS A 39 10.45 3.09 -9.26
C CYS A 39 10.14 3.55 -7.83
N VAL A 40 9.47 2.71 -7.04
CA VAL A 40 9.17 2.97 -5.62
C VAL A 40 10.43 3.29 -4.84
N LYS A 41 11.47 2.45 -4.94
CA LYS A 41 12.75 2.68 -4.25
C LYS A 41 13.42 4.00 -4.64
N LEU A 42 13.37 4.38 -5.92
CA LEU A 42 13.96 5.63 -6.39
C LEU A 42 13.17 6.85 -5.92
N LEU A 43 11.84 6.78 -5.92
CA LEU A 43 10.97 7.85 -5.47
C LEU A 43 11.09 8.08 -3.95
N ILE A 44 11.13 7.01 -3.16
CA ILE A 44 11.38 7.10 -1.71
C ILE A 44 12.74 7.75 -1.44
N LYS A 45 13.80 7.34 -2.15
CA LYS A 45 15.13 7.97 -2.03
C LYS A 45 15.15 9.45 -2.43
N ALA A 46 14.24 9.86 -3.31
CA ALA A 46 14.07 11.25 -3.71
C ALA A 46 13.17 12.06 -2.76
N GLY A 47 12.73 11.47 -1.64
CA GLY A 47 11.91 12.15 -0.62
C GLY A 47 10.41 12.12 -0.90
N ALA A 48 9.92 11.18 -1.72
CA ALA A 48 8.48 11.01 -1.91
C ALA A 48 7.77 10.66 -0.59
N ASP A 49 6.61 11.27 -0.35
CA ASP A 49 5.80 10.99 0.84
C ASP A 49 5.17 9.60 0.76
N VAL A 50 5.52 8.75 1.72
CA VAL A 50 5.03 7.36 1.84
C VAL A 50 3.68 7.27 2.55
N LYS A 51 3.22 8.34 3.21
CA LYS A 51 1.92 8.41 3.87
C LYS A 51 0.78 8.61 2.86
N GLY A 52 1.08 9.24 1.73
CA GLY A 52 0.11 9.52 0.67
C GLY A 52 -0.44 10.94 0.70
N VAL A 53 -1.39 11.18 -0.19
CA VAL A 53 -2.04 12.50 -0.37
C VAL A 53 -3.54 12.33 -0.24
N GLY A 54 -4.15 13.04 0.72
CA GLY A 54 -5.59 12.93 0.98
C GLY A 54 -5.95 11.57 1.59
N THR A 55 -6.96 10.89 1.03
CA THR A 55 -7.39 9.56 1.50
C THR A 55 -6.63 8.41 0.84
N VAL A 56 -5.80 8.70 -0.17
CA VAL A 56 -5.09 7.66 -0.93
C VAL A 56 -3.71 7.41 -0.33
N SER A 57 -3.57 6.23 0.30
CA SER A 57 -2.32 5.76 0.89
C SER A 57 -1.53 4.86 -0.10
N PRO A 58 -0.23 5.14 -0.34
CA PRO A 58 0.65 4.26 -1.10
C PRO A 58 0.67 2.82 -0.57
N LEU A 59 0.59 2.66 0.75
CA LEU A 59 0.58 1.33 1.37
C LEU A 59 -0.69 0.55 0.99
N ILE A 60 -1.85 1.19 1.09
CA ILE A 60 -3.14 0.59 0.68
C ILE A 60 -3.10 0.22 -0.80
N THR A 61 -2.62 1.12 -1.67
CA THR A 61 -2.51 0.84 -3.11
C THR A 61 -1.60 -0.36 -3.39
N ALA A 62 -0.43 -0.41 -2.77
CA ALA A 62 0.53 -1.51 -2.96
C ALA A 62 -0.01 -2.84 -2.46
N VAL A 63 -0.68 -2.86 -1.31
CA VAL A 63 -1.32 -4.07 -0.76
C VAL A 63 -2.48 -4.50 -1.64
N ASN A 64 -3.37 -3.59 -2.05
CA ASN A 64 -4.51 -3.92 -2.92
C ASN A 64 -4.05 -4.57 -4.24
N ASN A 65 -2.96 -4.06 -4.82
CA ASN A 65 -2.37 -4.59 -6.05
C ASN A 65 -1.50 -5.85 -5.84
N GLY A 66 -1.36 -6.35 -4.60
CA GLY A 66 -0.53 -7.52 -4.28
C GLY A 66 0.96 -7.30 -4.52
N LEU A 67 1.45 -6.06 -4.45
CA LEU A 67 2.85 -5.71 -4.68
C LEU A 67 3.69 -5.90 -3.41
N THR A 68 3.91 -7.15 -3.01
CA THR A 68 4.56 -7.54 -1.75
C THR A 68 5.88 -6.82 -1.48
N ASP A 69 6.79 -6.83 -2.45
CA ASP A 69 8.09 -6.15 -2.28
C ASP A 69 7.95 -4.64 -2.20
N CYS A 70 6.95 -4.06 -2.87
CA CYS A 70 6.75 -2.62 -2.87
C CYS A 70 6.21 -2.15 -1.52
N TYR A 71 5.21 -2.84 -0.96
CA TYR A 71 4.66 -2.44 0.33
C TYR A 71 5.66 -2.71 1.48
N LYS A 72 6.49 -3.75 1.39
CA LYS A 72 7.62 -3.95 2.33
C LYS A 72 8.55 -2.73 2.34
N CYS A 73 8.94 -2.23 1.17
CA CYS A 73 9.76 -1.02 1.08
C CYS A 73 9.06 0.23 1.61
N LEU A 74 7.73 0.34 1.47
CA LEU A 74 6.97 1.45 2.04
C LEU A 74 6.95 1.38 3.57
N LEU A 75 6.76 0.19 4.15
CA LEU A 75 6.83 -0.03 5.61
C LEU A 75 8.22 0.31 6.16
N GLU A 76 9.28 -0.15 5.50
CA GLU A 76 10.67 0.20 5.85
C GLU A 76 10.92 1.73 5.80
N ALA A 77 10.22 2.43 4.92
CA ALA A 77 10.31 3.88 4.77
C ALA A 77 9.38 4.66 5.74
N GLY A 78 8.67 3.97 6.64
CA GLY A 78 7.83 4.59 7.67
C GLY A 78 6.39 4.84 7.25
N ALA A 79 5.88 4.12 6.24
CA ALA A 79 4.45 4.09 5.98
C ALA A 79 3.69 3.50 7.18
N ASP A 80 2.53 4.09 7.50
CA ASP A 80 1.70 3.66 8.62
C ASP A 80 0.96 2.35 8.29
N PRO A 81 1.25 1.22 8.97
CA PRO A 81 0.56 -0.04 8.75
C PRO A 81 -0.90 -0.04 9.23
N ASP A 82 -1.30 0.93 10.06
CA ASP A 82 -2.64 1.06 10.63
C ASP A 82 -3.53 2.07 9.86
N VAL A 83 -3.05 2.53 8.70
CA VAL A 83 -3.83 3.40 7.79
C VAL A 83 -5.10 2.68 7.34
N ARG A 84 -6.20 3.41 7.17
CA ARG A 84 -7.46 2.85 6.67
C ARG A 84 -7.73 3.29 5.24
N ASP A 85 -8.29 2.40 4.43
CA ASP A 85 -8.86 2.77 3.13
C ASP A 85 -10.19 3.54 3.28
N ASP A 86 -10.79 3.94 2.16
CA ASP A 86 -12.07 4.66 2.13
C ASP A 86 -13.25 3.84 2.70
N PHE A 87 -13.09 2.52 2.83
CA PHE A 87 -14.08 1.61 3.43
C PHE A 87 -13.80 1.32 4.91
N GLY A 88 -12.72 1.87 5.46
CA GLY A 88 -12.31 1.67 6.85
C GLY A 88 -11.48 0.41 7.10
N HIS A 89 -11.04 -0.30 6.06
CA HIS A 89 -10.23 -1.51 6.17
C HIS A 89 -8.74 -1.18 6.36
N LEU A 90 -8.08 -1.97 7.19
CA LEU A 90 -6.62 -1.95 7.35
C LEU A 90 -5.92 -2.71 6.20
N PRO A 91 -4.64 -2.42 5.91
CA PRO A 91 -3.84 -3.17 4.95
C PRO A 91 -3.88 -4.69 5.21
N ILE A 92 -3.79 -5.12 6.48
CA ILE A 92 -3.84 -6.54 6.84
C ILE A 92 -5.20 -7.18 6.53
N GLU A 93 -6.28 -6.41 6.62
CA GLU A 93 -7.65 -6.86 6.34
C GLU A 93 -7.88 -6.95 4.83
N ILE A 94 -7.34 -6.00 4.05
CA ILE A 94 -7.33 -6.05 2.58
C ILE A 94 -6.55 -7.28 2.08
N ALA A 95 -5.39 -7.58 2.67
CA ALA A 95 -4.63 -8.80 2.37
C ALA A 95 -5.43 -10.07 2.65
N ALA A 96 -6.10 -10.14 3.80
CA ALA A 96 -6.95 -11.25 4.19
C ALA A 96 -8.17 -11.41 3.27
N TYR A 97 -8.84 -10.31 2.91
CA TYR A 97 -10.00 -10.28 1.99
C TYR A 97 -9.64 -10.86 0.63
N ASN A 98 -8.47 -10.49 0.11
CA ASN A 98 -7.95 -10.98 -1.16
C ASN A 98 -7.32 -12.38 -1.09
N ASN A 99 -7.48 -13.12 0.02
CA ASN A 99 -6.91 -14.44 0.27
C ASN A 99 -5.37 -14.52 0.13
N ARG A 100 -4.65 -13.43 0.39
CA ARG A 100 -3.18 -13.38 0.35
C ARG A 100 -2.60 -13.63 1.75
N ARG A 101 -2.58 -14.91 2.16
CA ARG A 101 -2.10 -15.31 3.50
C ARG A 101 -0.67 -14.82 3.80
N GLU A 102 0.24 -14.93 2.84
CA GLU A 102 1.63 -14.49 3.03
C GLU A 102 1.70 -12.99 3.37
N ASP A 103 0.87 -12.17 2.72
CA ASP A 103 0.80 -10.74 3.04
C ASP A 103 0.25 -10.49 4.45
N VAL A 104 -0.71 -11.30 4.92
CA VAL A 104 -1.20 -11.24 6.30
C VAL A 104 -0.10 -11.58 7.29
N GLU A 105 0.72 -12.61 7.01
CA GLU A 105 1.86 -12.99 7.83
C GLU A 105 2.91 -11.87 7.92
N ILE A 106 3.15 -11.16 6.82
CA ILE A 106 4.10 -10.03 6.77
C ILE A 106 3.57 -8.81 7.52
N LEU A 107 2.26 -8.51 7.41
CA LEU A 107 1.65 -7.33 8.02
C LEU A 107 1.34 -7.52 9.50
N LEU A 108 1.09 -8.75 9.96
CA LEU A 108 0.74 -9.06 11.35
C LEU A 108 1.70 -8.47 12.41
N PRO A 109 3.04 -8.63 12.30
CA PRO A 109 3.95 -8.11 13.32
C PRO A 109 4.06 -6.58 13.35
N VAL A 110 3.65 -5.88 12.27
CA VAL A 110 3.72 -4.42 12.18
C VAL A 110 2.37 -3.74 12.40
N THR A 111 1.26 -4.47 12.37
CA THR A 111 -0.09 -3.92 12.54
C THR A 111 -0.50 -3.95 14.00
N SER A 112 -1.08 -2.86 14.50
CA SER A 112 -1.62 -2.80 15.85
C SER A 112 -2.81 -3.73 15.99
N ARG A 113 -2.88 -4.44 17.13
CA ARG A 113 -4.01 -5.32 17.42
C ARG A 113 -5.31 -4.53 17.47
N THR A 114 -6.27 -4.94 16.64
CA THR A 114 -7.62 -4.36 16.70
C THR A 114 -8.46 -5.04 17.78
N PRO A 115 -9.32 -4.28 18.50
CA PRO A 115 -10.18 -4.85 19.53
C PRO A 115 -11.34 -5.68 18.96
N TYR A 116 -11.67 -5.52 17.67
CA TYR A 116 -12.78 -6.19 17.01
C TYR A 116 -12.45 -7.65 16.64
N VAL A 117 -11.18 -7.96 16.41
CA VAL A 117 -10.70 -9.30 16.08
C VAL A 117 -10.28 -10.03 17.37
N ARG A 118 -11.11 -10.97 17.82
CA ARG A 118 -10.84 -11.74 19.06
C ARG A 118 -9.56 -12.57 18.95
N ASP A 119 -9.42 -13.29 17.85
CA ASP A 119 -8.28 -14.15 17.52
C ASP A 119 -7.28 -13.37 16.64
N TRP A 120 -6.28 -12.72 17.27
CA TRP A 120 -5.26 -11.94 16.56
C TRP A 120 -4.12 -12.83 16.04
N SER A 121 -4.52 -13.83 15.26
CA SER A 121 -3.63 -14.70 14.48
C SER A 121 -3.95 -14.54 13.01
N VAL A 122 -3.06 -15.02 12.13
CA VAL A 122 -3.30 -15.03 10.68
C VAL A 122 -4.66 -15.66 10.35
N ASP A 123 -4.95 -16.84 10.92
CA ASP A 123 -6.21 -17.53 10.68
C ASP A 123 -7.41 -16.81 11.31
N GLY A 124 -7.22 -16.19 12.48
CA GLY A 124 -8.26 -15.44 13.16
C GLY A 124 -8.68 -14.18 12.39
N ILE A 125 -7.72 -13.44 11.84
CA ILE A 125 -7.97 -12.28 10.97
C ILE A 125 -8.66 -12.71 9.68
N ILE A 126 -8.15 -13.74 9.01
CA ILE A 126 -8.75 -14.27 7.77
C ILE A 126 -10.19 -14.73 8.03
N ARG A 127 -10.44 -15.44 9.14
CA ARG A 127 -11.78 -15.90 9.52
C ARG A 127 -12.72 -14.73 9.82
N TRP A 128 -12.22 -13.70 10.51
CA TRP A 128 -13.00 -12.51 10.83
C TRP A 128 -13.40 -11.76 9.56
N VAL A 129 -12.46 -11.47 8.65
CA VAL A 129 -12.77 -10.80 7.38
C VAL A 129 -13.81 -11.59 6.58
N LYS A 130 -13.69 -12.91 6.53
CA LYS A 130 -14.67 -13.79 5.85
C LYS A 130 -16.05 -13.82 6.51
N SER A 131 -16.15 -13.47 7.79
CA SER A 131 -17.42 -13.42 8.52
C SER A 131 -18.14 -12.09 8.39
N MET A 132 -17.47 -11.07 7.84
CA MET A 132 -18.08 -9.78 7.56
C MET A 132 -19.08 -9.94 6.41
N PRO A 133 -20.28 -9.36 6.51
CA PRO A 133 -21.18 -9.32 5.37
C PRO A 133 -20.45 -8.62 4.22
N SER A 134 -20.40 -9.28 3.06
CA SER A 134 -19.89 -8.67 1.84
C SER A 134 -20.57 -7.32 1.69
N VAL A 135 -19.79 -6.24 1.66
CA VAL A 135 -20.31 -4.95 1.25
C VAL A 135 -20.55 -5.10 -0.25
N GLU A 136 -21.74 -5.57 -0.63
CA GLU A 136 -22.18 -5.53 -2.02
C GLU A 136 -22.13 -4.06 -2.45
N VAL A 137 -21.23 -3.75 -3.38
CA VAL A 137 -21.13 -2.46 -4.05
C VAL A 137 -22.03 -2.50 -5.28
#